data_AF-A0A1H2UM14-F1
#
_entry.id   AF-A0A1H2UM14-F1
#
_cell.length_a   1.000
_cell.length_b   1.000
_cell.length_c   1.000
_cell.angle_alpha   90.00
_cell.angle_beta   90.00
_cell.angle_gamma   90.00
#
_symmetry.space_group_name_H-M   'P 1'
#
loop_
_entity.id
_entity.type
_entity.pdbx_description
1 polymer ?
#
loop_
_entity_poly.entity_id
_entity_poly.type
_entity_poly.pdbx_seq_one_letter_code
_entity_poly.pdbx_strand_id
1 'polypeptide(L)'
;MRKVTAVLLALGIAGGVVVGCGVPGSNKSVTHKIQEHAETLDSKNYQSEAMMTVQMDNNVQKYFVRVSYESQDTYKIELGNAEKQINQIIVRNPSGMFIVSPALGKVFRFNGNWAQNQGQIYLYNQLLNQITAQKSVKVQKNGGVYSFDVPVTPASDVISREQIVLSKDLNPQTVKLLDKNGAAAVTLTYQSFTTGVTFPKDAFDPQALAQSGQVAKPTLASDQSFDYVEPPAEFGTKLTDLAQPTDTSVIMRYSGDNHHYVLTESEPTPGAEGIPSAQLLNMFGVPAMYNHATGTNVSNITWINNGIEFSLTSNDMNLDQLQDIAISTFGQVGK
;
A
#
# COMPACT_ATOMS: atom_id res chain seq x y z
N MET A 1 82.26 -5.84 -12.58
CA MET A 1 81.90 -6.00 -11.15
C MET A 1 80.78 -5.02 -10.80
N ARG A 2 79.86 -5.43 -9.91
CA ARG A 2 78.60 -4.79 -9.44
C ARG A 2 77.39 -5.03 -10.36
N LYS A 3 76.67 -6.15 -10.24
CA LYS A 3 75.64 -6.61 -9.25
C LYS A 3 74.34 -5.79 -9.24
N VAL A 4 73.26 -6.44 -9.72
CA VAL A 4 71.87 -6.57 -9.20
C VAL A 4 71.15 -5.23 -8.88
N THR A 5 69.97 -4.92 -9.44
CA THR A 5 68.67 -5.49 -9.02
C THR A 5 67.57 -5.05 -10.00
N ALA A 6 66.77 -5.99 -10.49
CA ALA A 6 65.53 -5.73 -11.23
C ALA A 6 64.37 -5.58 -10.22
N VAL A 7 63.59 -4.52 -10.34
CA VAL A 7 62.33 -4.34 -9.60
C VAL A 7 61.19 -4.57 -10.58
N LEU A 8 60.53 -5.72 -10.42
CA LEU A 8 59.25 -6.08 -11.02
C LEU A 8 58.15 -5.31 -10.27
N LEU A 9 57.47 -4.37 -10.95
CA LEU A 9 56.19 -3.84 -10.47
C LEU A 9 55.07 -4.68 -11.08
N ALA A 10 54.53 -5.60 -10.28
CA ALA A 10 53.34 -6.37 -10.62
C ALA A 10 52.10 -5.47 -10.51
N LEU A 11 51.59 -4.99 -11.64
CA LEU A 11 50.21 -4.50 -11.75
C LEU A 11 49.30 -5.72 -11.85
N GLY A 12 48.80 -6.17 -10.70
CA GLY A 12 47.70 -7.12 -10.61
C GLY A 12 46.41 -6.50 -11.12
N ILE A 13 46.13 -6.67 -12.41
CA ILE A 13 44.77 -6.49 -12.95
C ILE A 13 43.98 -7.72 -12.50
N ALA A 14 43.37 -7.62 -11.32
CA ALA A 14 42.26 -8.49 -10.94
C ALA A 14 41.07 -8.11 -11.82
N GLY A 15 41.03 -8.69 -13.02
CA GLY A 15 39.85 -8.67 -13.88
C GLY A 15 38.73 -9.43 -13.18
N GLY A 16 37.89 -8.71 -12.44
CA GLY A 16 36.60 -9.22 -12.01
C GLY A 16 35.81 -9.60 -13.26
N VAL A 17 35.56 -10.90 -13.41
CA VAL A 17 34.64 -11.38 -14.43
C VAL A 17 33.25 -10.89 -14.03
N VAL A 18 32.82 -9.77 -14.62
CA VAL A 18 31.42 -9.40 -14.66
C VAL A 18 30.74 -10.47 -15.52
N VAL A 19 30.14 -11.47 -14.88
CA VAL A 19 29.29 -12.45 -15.55
C VAL A 19 27.98 -11.76 -15.90
N GLY A 20 28.04 -10.91 -16.93
CA GLY A 20 26.90 -10.54 -17.74
C GLY A 20 26.86 -11.48 -18.93
N CYS A 21 26.14 -12.59 -18.81
CA CYS A 21 25.73 -13.42 -19.95
C CYS A 21 24.48 -14.20 -19.56
N GLY A 22 23.33 -13.73 -20.06
CA GLY A 22 22.09 -14.50 -20.03
C GLY A 22 22.30 -15.81 -20.80
N VAL A 23 22.12 -16.92 -20.10
CA VAL A 23 22.11 -18.25 -20.72
C VAL A 23 20.78 -18.38 -21.47
N PRO A 24 20.77 -18.59 -22.81
CA PRO A 24 19.55 -18.82 -23.56
C PRO A 24 18.97 -20.18 -23.14
N GLY A 25 18.02 -20.17 -22.21
CA GLY A 25 17.35 -21.38 -21.70
C GLY A 25 16.89 -21.32 -20.24
N SER A 26 17.48 -20.46 -19.39
CA SER A 26 17.17 -20.45 -17.94
C SER A 26 15.89 -19.70 -17.58
N ASN A 27 15.51 -18.67 -18.34
CA ASN A 27 14.34 -17.84 -18.00
C ASN A 27 13.02 -18.58 -18.22
N LYS A 28 12.92 -19.43 -19.25
CA LYS A 28 11.75 -20.30 -19.46
C LYS A 28 11.51 -21.24 -18.27
N SER A 29 12.58 -21.72 -17.61
CA SER A 29 12.45 -22.62 -16.46
C SER A 29 11.95 -21.92 -15.20
N VAL A 30 12.40 -20.70 -14.91
CA VAL A 30 11.96 -19.96 -13.72
C VAL A 30 10.54 -19.44 -13.90
N THR A 31 10.21 -18.85 -15.04
CA THR A 31 8.85 -18.35 -15.31
C THR A 31 7.82 -19.49 -15.30
N HIS A 32 8.14 -20.66 -15.87
CA HIS A 32 7.26 -21.83 -15.81
C HIS A 32 7.02 -22.31 -14.38
N LYS A 33 8.07 -22.37 -13.55
CA LYS A 33 7.94 -22.73 -12.13
C LYS A 33 7.04 -21.77 -11.36
N ILE A 34 7.16 -20.48 -11.65
CA ILE A 34 6.30 -19.45 -11.03
C ILE A 34 4.86 -19.62 -11.48
N GLN A 35 4.64 -19.92 -12.76
CA GLN A 35 3.30 -20.17 -13.29
C GLN A 35 2.65 -21.41 -12.64
N GLU A 36 3.36 -22.54 -12.56
CA GLU A 36 2.88 -23.73 -11.85
C GLU A 36 2.60 -23.44 -10.36
N HIS A 37 3.45 -22.63 -9.73
CA HIS A 37 3.26 -22.21 -8.35
C HIS A 37 2.03 -21.31 -8.16
N ALA A 38 1.79 -20.38 -9.09
CA ALA A 38 0.60 -19.54 -9.11
C ALA A 38 -0.67 -20.37 -9.25
N GLU A 39 -0.70 -21.30 -10.21
CA GLU A 39 -1.83 -22.23 -10.42
C GLU A 39 -2.09 -23.09 -9.17
N THR A 40 -1.02 -23.57 -8.52
CA THR A 40 -1.13 -24.33 -7.26
C THR A 40 -1.69 -23.46 -6.14
N LEU A 41 -1.23 -22.21 -6.03
CA LEU A 41 -1.70 -21.29 -5.02
C LEU A 41 -3.15 -20.87 -5.26
N ASP A 42 -3.59 -20.69 -6.51
CA ASP A 42 -4.99 -20.39 -6.80
C ASP A 42 -5.95 -21.51 -6.36
N SER A 43 -5.45 -22.76 -6.31
CA SER A 43 -6.18 -23.92 -5.79
C SER A 43 -6.11 -24.08 -4.25
N LYS A 44 -5.34 -23.24 -3.55
CA LYS A 44 -5.10 -23.33 -2.10
C LYS A 44 -5.31 -21.99 -1.41
N ASN A 45 -5.94 -22.01 -0.25
CA ASN A 45 -5.94 -20.84 0.61
C ASN A 45 -4.55 -20.58 1.23
N TYR A 46 -4.33 -19.35 1.70
CA TYR A 46 -3.15 -18.99 2.46
C TYR A 46 -3.43 -17.93 3.51
N GLN A 47 -2.54 -17.86 4.49
CA GLN A 47 -2.41 -16.73 5.39
C GLN A 47 -0.98 -16.21 5.35
N SER A 48 -0.82 -14.89 5.30
CA SER A 48 0.48 -14.24 5.42
C SER A 48 0.46 -13.10 6.42
N GLU A 49 1.57 -12.92 7.12
CA GLU A 49 1.81 -11.73 7.94
C GLU A 49 3.05 -11.01 7.43
N ALA A 50 3.01 -9.69 7.41
CA ALA A 50 4.11 -8.85 6.96
C ALA A 50 4.16 -7.52 7.75
N MET A 51 5.33 -6.90 7.76
CA MET A 51 5.51 -5.50 8.16
C MET A 51 5.77 -4.66 6.93
N MET A 52 4.94 -3.65 6.72
CA MET A 52 5.11 -2.63 5.70
C MET A 52 5.76 -1.40 6.30
N THR A 53 6.72 -0.83 5.59
CA THR A 53 7.34 0.46 5.91
C THR A 53 7.11 1.40 4.74
N VAL A 54 6.55 2.57 5.02
CA VAL A 54 6.30 3.65 4.05
C VAL A 54 7.23 4.80 4.38
N GLN A 55 8.04 5.21 3.42
CA GLN A 55 8.92 6.36 3.51
C GLN A 55 8.15 7.59 3.02
N MET A 56 8.09 8.62 3.86
CA MET A 56 7.59 9.95 3.55
C MET A 56 8.74 10.95 3.74
N ASP A 57 8.64 12.15 3.17
CA ASP A 57 9.75 13.11 3.11
C ASP A 57 10.50 13.33 4.44
N ASN A 58 9.78 13.40 5.56
CA ASN A 58 10.35 13.66 6.88
C ASN A 58 9.99 12.61 7.93
N ASN A 59 9.36 11.49 7.55
CA ASN A 59 8.90 10.49 8.52
C ASN A 59 8.79 9.09 7.90
N VAL A 60 8.82 8.08 8.76
CA VAL A 60 8.67 6.68 8.39
C VAL A 60 7.49 6.10 9.12
N GLN A 61 6.50 5.62 8.38
CA GLN A 61 5.34 4.95 8.96
C GLN A 61 5.46 3.44 8.80
N LYS A 62 5.10 2.70 9.85
CA LYS A 62 5.10 1.24 9.86
C LYS A 62 3.68 0.72 10.05
N TYR A 63 3.33 -0.26 9.23
CA TYR A 63 2.04 -0.92 9.27
C TYR A 63 2.23 -2.43 9.37
N PHE A 64 1.42 -3.07 10.19
CA PHE A 64 1.24 -4.52 10.16
C PHE A 64 0.22 -4.86 9.08
N VAL A 65 0.51 -5.89 8.29
CA VAL A 65 -0.39 -6.42 7.27
C VAL A 65 -0.60 -7.90 7.53
N ARG A 66 -1.86 -8.33 7.68
CA ARG A 66 -2.23 -9.75 7.64
C ARG A 66 -3.20 -9.98 6.49
N VAL A 67 -2.90 -10.98 5.66
CA VAL A 67 -3.77 -11.42 4.58
C VAL A 67 -4.29 -12.80 4.94
N SER A 68 -5.61 -12.97 4.89
CA SER A 68 -6.29 -14.26 4.88
C SER A 68 -6.95 -14.41 3.51
N TYR A 69 -6.48 -15.33 2.70
CA TYR A 69 -6.96 -15.55 1.34
C TYR A 69 -7.56 -16.93 1.24
N GLU A 70 -8.87 -17.03 1.00
CA GLU A 70 -9.56 -18.30 0.77
C GLU A 70 -9.67 -18.60 -0.74
N SER A 71 -9.99 -17.58 -1.54
CA SER A 71 -10.07 -17.67 -3.00
C SER A 71 -10.03 -16.27 -3.64
N GLN A 72 -10.06 -16.21 -4.98
CA GLN A 72 -10.05 -14.94 -5.72
C GLN A 72 -11.20 -13.99 -5.33
N ASP A 73 -12.35 -14.54 -4.93
CA ASP A 73 -13.53 -13.78 -4.52
C ASP A 73 -13.76 -13.73 -3.01
N THR A 74 -12.88 -14.35 -2.22
CA THR A 74 -13.00 -14.41 -0.75
C THR A 74 -11.65 -14.23 -0.08
N TYR A 75 -11.38 -13.03 0.42
CA TYR A 75 -10.16 -12.73 1.18
C TYR A 75 -10.36 -11.49 2.08
N LYS A 76 -9.46 -11.31 3.04
CA LYS A 76 -9.34 -10.06 3.80
C LYS A 76 -7.89 -9.65 3.98
N ILE A 77 -7.70 -8.34 4.10
CA ILE A 77 -6.43 -7.67 4.35
C ILE A 77 -6.65 -6.82 5.61
N GLU A 78 -6.07 -7.25 6.72
CA GLU A 78 -6.08 -6.55 7.99
C GLU A 78 -4.86 -5.61 8.04
N LEU A 79 -5.12 -4.33 8.25
CA LEU A 79 -4.12 -3.26 8.31
C LEU A 79 -4.08 -2.72 9.73
N GLY A 80 -2.90 -2.80 10.35
CA GLY A 80 -2.66 -2.36 11.72
C GLY A 80 -1.42 -1.50 11.88
N ASN A 81 -1.21 -1.00 13.10
CA ASN A 81 0.00 -0.26 13.46
C ASN A 81 1.22 -1.18 13.69
N ALA A 82 2.34 -0.61 14.14
CA ALA A 82 3.57 -1.35 14.42
C ALA A 82 3.39 -2.41 15.53
N GLU A 83 2.45 -2.17 16.44
CA GLU A 83 2.05 -3.04 17.56
C GLU A 83 1.04 -4.11 17.16
N LYS A 84 0.73 -4.24 15.86
CA LYS A 84 -0.24 -5.18 15.28
C LYS A 84 -1.69 -4.96 15.73
N GLN A 85 -2.02 -3.76 16.21
CA GLN A 85 -3.41 -3.38 16.50
C GLN A 85 -4.11 -3.07 15.18
N ILE A 86 -5.15 -3.84 14.86
CA ILE A 86 -5.87 -3.74 13.58
C ILE A 86 -6.81 -2.53 13.61
N ASN A 87 -6.56 -1.58 12.72
CA ASN A 87 -7.34 -0.35 12.62
C ASN A 87 -8.37 -0.44 11.49
N GLN A 88 -7.99 -1.08 10.38
CA GLN A 88 -8.80 -1.16 9.17
C GLN A 88 -8.71 -2.57 8.58
N ILE A 89 -9.78 -3.03 7.96
CA ILE A 89 -9.83 -4.33 7.27
C ILE A 89 -10.47 -4.10 5.91
N ILE A 90 -9.76 -4.46 4.83
CA ILE A 90 -10.35 -4.59 3.50
C ILE A 90 -10.83 -6.03 3.36
N VAL A 91 -12.10 -6.26 3.08
CA VAL A 91 -12.65 -7.60 2.91
C VAL A 91 -13.38 -7.71 1.58
N ARG A 92 -13.10 -8.78 0.83
CA ARG A 92 -13.79 -9.18 -0.37
C ARG A 92 -14.47 -10.52 -0.09
N ASN A 93 -15.75 -10.60 -0.40
CA ASN A 93 -16.53 -11.84 -0.35
C ASN A 93 -17.55 -11.82 -1.50
N PRO A 94 -18.37 -12.88 -1.69
CA PRO A 94 -19.37 -12.92 -2.76
C PRO A 94 -20.40 -11.78 -2.73
N SER A 95 -20.64 -11.15 -1.57
CA SER A 95 -21.55 -10.02 -1.43
C SER A 95 -20.93 -8.70 -1.92
N GLY A 96 -19.61 -8.62 -2.05
CA GLY A 96 -18.92 -7.43 -2.55
C GLY A 96 -17.61 -7.16 -1.84
N MET A 97 -17.17 -5.91 -1.89
CA MET A 97 -15.95 -5.47 -1.23
C MET A 97 -16.28 -4.38 -0.21
N PHE A 98 -15.58 -4.42 0.91
CA PHE A 98 -15.86 -3.60 2.06
C PHE A 98 -14.57 -3.09 2.72
N ILE A 99 -14.62 -1.87 3.24
CA ILE A 99 -13.69 -1.41 4.28
C ILE A 99 -14.43 -1.53 5.60
N VAL A 100 -13.81 -2.17 6.58
CA VAL A 100 -14.33 -2.32 7.93
C VAL A 100 -13.37 -1.61 8.88
N SER A 101 -13.93 -0.77 9.75
CA SER A 101 -13.19 -0.12 10.85
C SER A 101 -13.69 -0.69 12.17
N PRO A 102 -13.06 -1.76 12.72
CA PRO A 102 -13.60 -2.47 13.88
C PRO A 102 -13.77 -1.57 15.11
N ALA A 103 -12.80 -0.68 15.36
CA ALA A 103 -12.85 0.27 16.47
C ALA A 103 -14.07 1.22 16.42
N LEU A 104 -14.60 1.46 15.22
CA LEU A 104 -15.74 2.35 14.97
C LEU A 104 -17.04 1.57 14.74
N GLY A 105 -16.99 0.23 14.68
CA GLY A 105 -18.13 -0.60 14.26
C GLY A 105 -18.66 -0.26 12.86
N LYS A 106 -17.83 0.35 11.99
CA LYS A 106 -18.26 0.81 10.67
C LYS A 106 -17.93 -0.20 9.57
N VAL A 107 -18.85 -0.33 8.62
CA VAL A 107 -18.70 -1.12 7.39
C VAL A 107 -19.08 -0.24 6.20
N PHE A 108 -18.15 -0.04 5.28
CA PHE A 108 -18.38 0.69 4.04
C PHE A 108 -18.32 -0.29 2.88
N ARG A 109 -19.38 -0.37 2.08
CA ARG A 109 -19.41 -1.17 0.85
C ARG A 109 -19.07 -0.30 -0.34
N PHE A 110 -18.34 -0.83 -1.30
CA PHE A 110 -18.06 -0.17 -2.58
C PHE A 110 -18.09 -1.17 -3.74
N ASN A 111 -18.43 -0.67 -4.93
CA ASN A 111 -18.50 -1.47 -6.15
C ASN A 111 -17.25 -1.22 -6.99
N GLY A 112 -16.34 -2.18 -7.09
CA GLY A 112 -15.18 -2.02 -7.96
C GLY A 112 -14.28 -3.25 -8.07
N ASN A 113 -13.48 -3.30 -9.13
CA ASN A 113 -12.45 -4.31 -9.37
C ASN A 113 -11.11 -3.93 -8.71
N TRP A 114 -11.14 -3.43 -7.46
CA TRP A 114 -9.95 -2.86 -6.79
C TRP A 114 -8.73 -3.80 -6.79
N ALA A 115 -8.93 -5.09 -6.51
CA ALA A 115 -7.84 -6.06 -6.51
C ALA A 115 -7.14 -6.17 -7.86
N GLN A 116 -7.84 -5.90 -8.96
CA GLN A 116 -7.25 -5.94 -10.30
C GLN A 116 -6.46 -4.66 -10.64
N ASN A 117 -6.79 -3.52 -10.02
CA ASN A 117 -6.25 -2.22 -10.44
C ASN A 117 -5.24 -1.61 -9.46
N GLN A 118 -5.35 -1.82 -8.14
CA GLN A 118 -4.54 -1.08 -7.14
C GLN A 118 -4.19 -1.85 -5.84
N GLY A 119 -4.72 -3.05 -5.61
CA GLY A 119 -4.46 -3.86 -4.41
C GLY A 119 -3.19 -4.73 -4.43
N GLN A 120 -2.24 -4.43 -5.32
CA GLN A 120 -1.29 -5.43 -5.85
C GLN A 120 -0.21 -5.89 -4.86
N ILE A 121 0.25 -5.04 -3.93
CA ILE A 121 1.39 -5.41 -3.08
C ILE A 121 1.08 -6.42 -1.97
N TYR A 122 -0.18 -6.56 -1.55
CA TYR A 122 -0.54 -7.40 -0.40
C TYR A 122 -0.85 -8.84 -0.80
N LEU A 123 -1.54 -9.02 -1.92
CA LEU A 123 -2.07 -10.32 -2.35
C LEU A 123 -1.02 -11.10 -3.14
N TYR A 124 -0.55 -12.20 -2.57
CA TYR A 124 0.56 -12.95 -3.16
C TYR A 124 0.23 -13.55 -4.55
N ASN A 125 -1.01 -13.99 -4.75
CA ASN A 125 -1.47 -14.45 -6.06
C ASN A 125 -1.43 -13.33 -7.12
N GLN A 126 -1.70 -12.08 -6.76
CA GLN A 126 -1.60 -10.96 -7.69
C GLN A 126 -0.14 -10.68 -8.06
N LEU A 127 0.77 -10.74 -7.08
CA LEU A 127 2.21 -10.60 -7.31
C LEU A 127 2.74 -11.67 -8.30
N LEU A 128 2.31 -12.92 -8.14
CA LEU A 128 2.67 -14.00 -9.06
C LEU A 128 2.11 -13.75 -10.46
N ASN A 129 0.86 -13.30 -10.58
CA ASN A 129 0.23 -12.97 -11.85
C ASN A 129 0.94 -11.83 -12.58
N GLN A 130 1.41 -10.81 -11.87
CA GLN A 130 2.22 -9.75 -12.47
C GLN A 130 3.54 -10.30 -13.03
N ILE A 131 4.22 -11.20 -12.31
CA ILE A 131 5.47 -11.82 -12.77
C ILE A 131 5.23 -12.67 -14.02
N THR A 132 4.13 -13.42 -14.09
CA THR A 132 3.84 -14.32 -15.22
C THR A 132 3.25 -13.61 -16.43
N ALA A 133 2.52 -12.51 -16.25
CA ALA A 133 1.92 -11.75 -17.35
C ALA A 133 2.97 -11.04 -18.23
N GLN A 134 4.19 -10.83 -17.73
CA GLN A 134 5.20 -10.08 -18.45
C GLN A 134 6.14 -10.95 -19.29
N LYS A 135 6.33 -10.55 -20.55
CA LYS A 135 7.17 -11.25 -21.52
C LYS A 135 8.66 -11.30 -21.14
N SER A 136 9.13 -10.37 -20.29
CA SER A 136 10.53 -10.25 -19.90
C SER A 136 10.70 -9.68 -18.50
N VAL A 137 10.63 -10.53 -17.48
CA VAL A 137 10.99 -10.15 -16.11
C VAL A 137 12.50 -10.34 -15.92
N LYS A 138 13.19 -9.33 -15.41
CA LYS A 138 14.61 -9.47 -15.03
C LYS A 138 14.68 -10.32 -13.77
N VAL A 139 15.29 -11.50 -13.89
CA VAL A 139 15.48 -12.42 -12.77
C VAL A 139 16.92 -12.36 -12.30
N GLN A 140 17.13 -11.98 -11.04
CA GLN A 140 18.41 -12.15 -10.38
C GLN A 140 18.34 -13.37 -9.48
N LYS A 141 19.31 -14.30 -9.65
CA LYS A 141 19.45 -15.49 -8.81
C LYS A 141 20.72 -15.37 -7.98
N ASN A 142 20.57 -15.22 -6.67
CA ASN A 142 21.69 -15.26 -5.75
C ASN A 142 21.34 -16.18 -4.56
N GLY A 143 22.16 -17.19 -4.28
CA GLY A 143 21.94 -18.09 -3.13
C GLY A 143 20.59 -18.84 -3.12
N GLY A 144 19.91 -18.97 -4.26
CA GLY A 144 18.57 -19.60 -4.34
C GLY A 144 17.41 -18.64 -4.10
N VAL A 145 17.66 -17.36 -3.86
CA VAL A 145 16.63 -16.30 -3.83
C VAL A 145 16.37 -15.83 -5.26
N TYR A 146 15.11 -15.62 -5.59
CA TYR A 146 14.68 -15.04 -6.88
C TYR A 146 14.21 -13.61 -6.65
N SER A 147 14.78 -12.66 -7.40
CA SER A 147 14.32 -11.27 -7.41
C SER A 147 13.81 -10.89 -8.80
N PHE A 148 12.63 -10.30 -8.83
CA PHE A 148 11.90 -9.89 -10.02
C PHE A 148 11.69 -8.38 -9.99
N ASP A 149 12.13 -7.69 -11.04
CA ASP A 149 11.80 -6.29 -11.27
C ASP A 149 10.61 -6.21 -12.24
N VAL A 150 9.50 -5.64 -11.77
CA VAL A 150 8.21 -5.53 -12.48
C VAL A 150 7.90 -4.04 -12.69
N PRO A 151 7.60 -3.56 -13.91
CA PRO A 151 7.13 -2.19 -14.13
C PRO A 151 5.75 -1.98 -13.51
N VAL A 152 5.56 -0.81 -12.90
CA VAL A 152 4.27 -0.35 -12.37
C VAL A 152 3.56 0.48 -13.44
N THR A 153 2.23 0.42 -13.51
CA THR A 153 1.44 1.22 -14.45
C THR A 153 0.17 1.75 -13.76
N PRO A 154 -0.04 3.09 -13.71
CA PRO A 154 0.87 4.12 -14.20
C PRO A 154 2.13 4.23 -13.33
N ALA A 155 3.26 4.56 -13.95
CA ALA A 155 4.46 4.92 -13.22
C ALA A 155 4.40 6.40 -12.84
N SER A 156 4.87 6.73 -11.65
CA SER A 156 5.04 8.10 -11.16
C SER A 156 6.48 8.33 -10.71
N ASP A 157 6.81 9.57 -10.36
CA ASP A 157 8.11 9.89 -9.77
C ASP A 157 8.33 9.19 -8.41
N VAL A 158 7.24 8.97 -7.66
CA VAL A 158 7.23 8.32 -6.35
C VAL A 158 7.35 6.80 -6.50
N ILE A 159 6.73 6.21 -7.53
CA ILE A 159 6.76 4.77 -7.80
C ILE A 159 6.96 4.52 -9.28
N SER A 160 8.15 4.05 -9.63
CA SER A 160 8.52 3.71 -11.01
C SER A 160 8.59 2.20 -11.25
N ARG A 161 8.85 1.41 -10.20
CA ARG A 161 9.12 -0.02 -10.33
C ARG A 161 8.75 -0.77 -9.06
N GLU A 162 8.29 -2.00 -9.22
CA GLU A 162 8.05 -2.95 -8.15
C GLU A 162 9.15 -4.02 -8.17
N GLN A 163 9.70 -4.35 -7.01
CA GLN A 163 10.65 -5.44 -6.83
C GLN A 163 10.05 -6.51 -5.92
N ILE A 164 9.89 -7.72 -6.46
CA ILE A 164 9.35 -8.88 -5.74
C ILE A 164 10.49 -9.86 -5.48
N VAL A 165 10.67 -10.28 -4.23
CA VAL A 165 11.71 -11.23 -3.82
C VAL A 165 11.06 -12.46 -3.22
N LEU A 166 11.39 -13.63 -3.79
CA LEU A 166 10.88 -14.93 -3.40
C LEU A 166 12.04 -15.83 -2.92
N SER A 167 11.74 -16.71 -1.98
CA SER A 167 12.67 -17.75 -1.53
C SER A 167 12.90 -18.82 -2.62
N LYS A 168 13.83 -19.75 -2.35
CA LYS A 168 14.08 -20.91 -3.23
C LYS A 168 12.84 -21.78 -3.47
N ASP A 169 11.95 -21.80 -2.48
CA ASP A 169 10.70 -22.57 -2.46
C ASP A 169 9.53 -21.74 -2.98
N LEU A 170 9.82 -20.55 -3.54
CA LEU A 170 8.84 -19.59 -4.03
C LEU A 170 7.89 -19.09 -2.93
N ASN A 171 8.33 -18.99 -1.68
CA ASN A 171 7.56 -18.25 -0.67
C ASN A 171 7.92 -16.75 -0.74
N PRO A 172 6.96 -15.84 -0.53
CA PRO A 172 7.24 -14.41 -0.55
C PRO A 172 8.20 -14.02 0.58
N GLN A 173 9.12 -13.10 0.31
CA GLN A 173 10.08 -12.57 1.28
C GLN A 173 9.93 -11.06 1.43
N THR A 174 10.09 -10.32 0.33
CA THR A 174 9.94 -8.86 0.33
C THR A 174 9.31 -8.36 -0.96
N VAL A 175 8.48 -7.32 -0.85
CA VAL A 175 7.99 -6.53 -1.98
C VAL A 175 8.39 -5.08 -1.75
N LYS A 176 8.94 -4.42 -2.76
CA LYS A 176 9.33 -3.00 -2.68
C LYS A 176 8.74 -2.21 -3.82
N LEU A 177 8.18 -1.05 -3.52
CA LEU A 177 7.86 -0.03 -4.51
C LEU A 177 9.01 0.97 -4.52
N LEU A 178 9.64 1.13 -5.68
CA LEU A 178 10.87 1.88 -5.87
C LEU A 178 10.61 3.14 -6.70
N ASP A 179 11.21 4.26 -6.31
CA ASP A 179 11.21 5.51 -7.06
C ASP A 179 12.07 5.39 -8.34
N LYS A 180 12.16 6.47 -9.12
CA LYS A 180 12.99 6.53 -10.35
C LYS A 180 14.50 6.34 -10.10
N ASN A 181 14.97 6.59 -8.88
CA ASN A 181 16.37 6.47 -8.48
C ASN A 181 16.69 5.08 -7.89
N GLY A 182 15.68 4.22 -7.69
CA GLY A 182 15.81 2.91 -7.06
C GLY A 182 15.76 2.93 -5.53
N ALA A 183 15.42 4.06 -4.90
CA ALA A 183 15.13 4.14 -3.47
C ALA A 183 13.73 3.55 -3.19
N ALA A 184 13.57 2.86 -2.06
CA ALA A 184 12.30 2.23 -1.72
C ALA A 184 11.35 3.22 -1.02
N ALA A 185 10.27 3.60 -1.70
CA ALA A 185 9.17 4.36 -1.11
C ALA A 185 8.33 3.49 -0.17
N VAL A 186 8.11 2.22 -0.56
CA VAL A 186 7.38 1.23 0.25
C VAL A 186 8.17 -0.06 0.30
N THR A 187 8.26 -0.67 1.48
CA THR A 187 8.86 -2.01 1.67
C THR A 187 7.94 -2.86 2.52
N LEU A 188 7.39 -3.93 1.95
CA LEU A 188 6.65 -4.99 2.64
C LEU A 188 7.59 -6.18 2.89
N THR A 189 7.78 -6.55 4.15
CA THR A 189 8.63 -7.68 4.57
C THR A 189 7.77 -8.75 5.21
N TYR A 190 7.73 -9.94 4.60
CA TYR A 190 6.95 -11.06 5.09
C TYR A 190 7.58 -11.65 6.36
N GLN A 191 6.77 -11.83 7.40
CA GLN A 191 7.10 -12.50 8.65
C GLN A 191 6.70 -13.98 8.62
N SER A 192 5.57 -14.30 7.98
CA SER A 192 5.09 -15.67 7.83
C SER A 192 4.23 -15.83 6.57
N PHE A 193 4.21 -17.05 6.04
CA PHE A 193 3.37 -17.46 4.91
C PHE A 193 3.03 -18.95 5.06
N THR A 194 1.74 -19.26 5.12
CA THR A 194 1.23 -20.63 5.36
C THR A 194 0.06 -20.92 4.43
N THR A 195 0.08 -22.06 3.74
CA THR A 195 -1.04 -22.54 2.90
C THR A 195 -1.86 -23.60 3.63
N GLY A 196 -3.10 -23.84 3.19
CA GLY A 196 -3.95 -24.91 3.76
C GLY A 196 -4.48 -24.57 5.15
N VAL A 197 -4.75 -23.28 5.37
CA VAL A 197 -5.34 -22.74 6.59
C VAL A 197 -6.83 -23.08 6.62
N THR A 198 -7.41 -23.32 7.79
CA THR A 198 -8.88 -23.44 7.90
C THR A 198 -9.41 -22.17 8.52
N PHE A 199 -10.24 -21.42 7.79
CA PHE A 199 -10.86 -20.20 8.32
C PHE A 199 -12.22 -20.51 8.95
N PRO A 200 -12.62 -19.80 10.03
CA PRO A 200 -13.96 -19.90 10.56
C PRO A 200 -14.99 -19.35 9.55
N LYS A 201 -16.26 -19.77 9.69
CA LYS A 201 -17.32 -19.46 8.71
C LYS A 201 -17.57 -17.97 8.52
N ASP A 202 -17.39 -17.18 9.57
CA ASP A 202 -17.60 -15.74 9.65
C ASP A 202 -16.30 -14.94 9.45
N ALA A 203 -15.18 -15.59 9.11
CA ALA A 203 -13.87 -14.94 8.97
C ALA A 203 -13.85 -13.78 7.97
N PHE A 204 -14.79 -13.78 7.01
CA PHE A 204 -14.93 -12.84 5.91
C PHE A 204 -16.28 -12.11 5.92
N ASP A 205 -17.03 -12.19 7.02
CA ASP A 205 -18.28 -11.45 7.18
C ASP A 205 -17.98 -10.02 7.67
N PRO A 206 -18.35 -8.97 6.91
CA PRO A 206 -18.00 -7.59 7.27
C PRO A 206 -18.62 -7.15 8.59
N GLN A 207 -19.81 -7.65 8.95
CA GLN A 207 -20.51 -7.28 10.18
C GLN A 207 -19.87 -7.95 11.39
N ALA A 208 -19.52 -9.24 11.28
CA ALA A 208 -18.75 -9.95 12.31
C ALA A 208 -17.38 -9.30 12.53
N LEU A 209 -16.70 -8.89 11.45
CA LEU A 209 -15.43 -8.16 11.53
C LEU A 209 -15.60 -6.81 12.24
N ALA A 210 -16.67 -6.06 11.95
CA ALA A 210 -16.94 -4.79 12.63
C ALA A 210 -17.20 -4.96 14.14
N GLN A 211 -17.84 -6.07 14.52
CA GLN A 211 -18.15 -6.39 15.92
C GLN A 211 -16.96 -7.00 16.69
N SER A 212 -15.92 -7.43 15.98
CA SER A 212 -14.72 -8.02 16.60
C SER A 212 -13.79 -7.00 17.26
N GLY A 213 -13.96 -5.71 16.96
CA GLY A 213 -13.17 -4.62 17.53
C GLY A 213 -13.55 -4.34 18.97
N GLN A 214 -12.56 -4.27 19.87
CA GLN A 214 -12.77 -3.48 21.09
C GLN A 214 -12.90 -2.02 20.66
N VAL A 215 -13.99 -1.37 21.07
CA VAL A 215 -14.24 0.05 20.81
C VAL A 215 -13.04 0.83 21.33
N ALA A 216 -12.16 1.28 20.45
CA ALA A 216 -11.14 2.23 20.84
C ALA A 216 -11.89 3.54 21.09
N LYS A 217 -12.00 3.93 22.35
CA LYS A 217 -12.46 5.27 22.69
C LYS A 217 -11.53 6.25 21.98
N PRO A 218 -12.05 7.21 21.18
CA PRO A 218 -11.24 8.33 20.72
C PRO A 218 -10.56 8.92 21.95
N THR A 219 -9.23 9.04 21.91
CA THR A 219 -8.50 9.78 22.93
C THR A 219 -8.54 11.25 22.55
N LEU A 220 -9.74 11.83 22.57
CA LEU A 220 -9.93 13.27 22.58
C LEU A 220 -10.48 13.61 23.96
N ALA A 221 -9.56 13.89 24.87
CA ALA A 221 -9.87 14.47 26.16
C ALA A 221 -9.10 15.78 26.26
N SER A 222 -9.70 16.90 25.85
CA SER A 222 -9.62 18.17 26.58
C SER A 222 -10.58 19.22 25.99
N ASP A 223 -10.96 20.19 26.82
CA ASP A 223 -11.73 21.42 26.51
C ASP A 223 -10.96 22.39 25.57
N GLN A 224 -10.33 21.89 24.50
CA GLN A 224 -9.64 22.71 23.50
C GLN A 224 -10.19 22.45 22.09
N SER A 225 -10.10 23.47 21.24
CA SER A 225 -10.43 23.41 19.81
C SER A 225 -9.92 22.14 19.15
N PHE A 226 -10.76 21.49 18.34
CA PHE A 226 -10.42 20.30 17.55
C PHE A 226 -9.01 20.43 16.94
N ASP A 227 -8.08 19.58 17.37
CA ASP A 227 -6.72 19.56 16.83
C ASP A 227 -6.77 19.03 15.40
N TYR A 228 -6.06 19.69 14.49
CA TYR A 228 -6.18 19.43 13.05
C TYR A 228 -4.83 19.38 12.37
N VAL A 229 -4.77 18.61 11.30
CA VAL A 229 -3.58 18.43 10.49
C VAL A 229 -3.55 19.48 9.38
N GLU A 230 -2.50 20.29 9.36
CA GLU A 230 -2.15 21.10 8.19
C GLU A 230 -1.23 20.29 7.26
N PRO A 231 -1.67 19.92 6.04
CA PRO A 231 -0.79 19.33 5.04
C PRO A 231 0.37 20.28 4.73
N PRO A 232 1.56 19.77 4.38
CA PRO A 232 2.63 20.61 3.84
C PRO A 232 2.14 21.40 2.61
N ALA A 233 2.80 22.53 2.34
CA ALA A 233 2.49 23.36 1.17
C ALA A 233 2.88 22.64 -0.15
N GLU A 234 2.04 21.73 -0.60
CA GLU A 234 2.18 20.99 -1.85
C GLU A 234 1.48 21.71 -3.00
N PHE A 235 2.01 21.52 -4.22
CA PHE A 235 1.45 22.09 -5.46
C PHE A 235 1.24 23.62 -5.44
N GLY A 236 2.01 24.34 -4.61
CA GLY A 236 1.92 25.80 -4.48
C GLY A 236 0.66 26.29 -3.74
N THR A 237 -0.05 25.39 -3.07
CA THR A 237 -1.23 25.72 -2.27
C THR A 237 -0.83 26.16 -0.86
N LYS A 238 -1.67 26.99 -0.24
CA LYS A 238 -1.55 27.41 1.16
C LYS A 238 -2.92 27.54 1.80
N LEU A 239 -2.99 27.42 3.13
CA LEU A 239 -4.22 27.66 3.88
C LEU A 239 -4.67 29.11 3.65
N THR A 240 -5.91 29.27 3.19
CA THR A 240 -6.53 30.57 2.88
C THR A 240 -7.74 30.88 3.75
N ASP A 241 -8.43 29.85 4.21
CA ASP A 241 -9.58 30.00 5.09
C ASP A 241 -9.67 28.77 6.01
N LEU A 242 -9.88 29.05 7.29
CA LEU A 242 -10.16 28.07 8.33
C LEU A 242 -11.56 28.38 8.83
N ALA A 243 -12.53 27.53 8.49
CA ALA A 243 -13.85 27.66 9.08
C ALA A 243 -13.74 27.44 10.59
N GLN A 244 -14.57 28.15 11.36
CA GLN A 244 -14.60 28.01 12.81
C GLN A 244 -14.71 26.53 13.20
N PRO A 245 -13.70 25.94 13.87
CA PRO A 245 -13.76 24.56 14.31
C PRO A 245 -14.95 24.34 15.23
N THR A 246 -15.57 23.18 15.10
CA THR A 246 -16.58 22.67 16.02
C THR A 246 -15.92 21.69 16.98
N ASP A 247 -16.67 21.19 17.96
CA ASP A 247 -16.17 20.17 18.90
C ASP A 247 -15.78 18.85 18.20
N THR A 248 -16.31 18.60 17.00
CA THR A 248 -16.18 17.30 16.31
C THR A 248 -15.67 17.40 14.87
N SER A 249 -15.41 18.61 14.36
CA SER A 249 -14.96 18.78 12.98
C SER A 249 -14.33 20.14 12.70
N VAL A 250 -13.48 20.18 11.68
CA VAL A 250 -12.88 21.39 11.12
C VAL A 250 -12.91 21.35 9.59
N ILE A 251 -13.01 22.52 8.95
CA ILE A 251 -12.94 22.66 7.49
C ILE A 251 -11.85 23.67 7.15
N MET A 252 -10.88 23.22 6.36
CA MET A 252 -9.75 24.00 5.89
C MET A 252 -9.80 24.16 4.38
N ARG A 253 -9.58 25.39 3.88
CA ARG A 253 -9.54 25.69 2.44
C ARG A 253 -8.17 26.15 2.03
N TYR A 254 -7.61 25.46 1.05
CA TYR A 254 -6.31 25.71 0.49
C TYR A 254 -6.45 26.24 -0.93
N SER A 255 -5.69 27.30 -1.23
CA SER A 255 -5.66 27.91 -2.56
C SER A 255 -4.22 28.19 -3.00
N GLY A 256 -3.98 28.04 -4.30
CA GLY A 256 -2.76 28.42 -5.01
C GLY A 256 -3.10 28.95 -6.40
N ASP A 257 -2.09 29.28 -7.21
CA ASP A 257 -2.32 29.91 -8.53
C ASP A 257 -3.13 29.01 -9.49
N ASN A 258 -2.98 27.69 -9.39
CA ASN A 258 -3.60 26.71 -10.30
C ASN A 258 -4.37 25.58 -9.60
N HIS A 259 -4.36 25.54 -8.26
CA HIS A 259 -4.89 24.40 -7.50
C HIS A 259 -5.64 24.85 -6.26
N HIS A 260 -6.78 24.23 -6.01
CA HIS A 260 -7.63 24.50 -4.85
C HIS A 260 -8.16 23.20 -4.29
N TYR A 261 -8.22 23.11 -2.96
CA TYR A 261 -8.88 22.00 -2.31
C TYR A 261 -9.46 22.38 -0.95
N VAL A 262 -10.39 21.56 -0.50
CA VAL A 262 -10.96 21.62 0.85
C VAL A 262 -10.60 20.34 1.56
N LEU A 263 -9.96 20.45 2.72
CA LEU A 263 -9.71 19.34 3.64
C LEU A 263 -10.66 19.49 4.82
N THR A 264 -11.42 18.44 5.11
CA THR A 264 -12.28 18.34 6.29
C THR A 264 -11.78 17.22 7.17
N GLU A 265 -11.70 17.48 8.47
CA GLU A 265 -11.45 16.46 9.48
C GLU A 265 -12.64 16.40 10.42
N SER A 266 -13.04 15.20 10.80
CA SER A 266 -14.18 15.01 11.68
C SER A 266 -14.10 13.72 12.48
N GLU A 267 -14.77 13.72 13.63
CA GLU A 267 -15.08 12.48 14.33
C GLU A 267 -15.96 11.58 13.45
N PRO A 268 -15.60 10.30 13.24
CA PRO A 268 -16.39 9.40 12.42
C PRO A 268 -17.78 9.18 13.03
N THR A 269 -18.83 9.64 12.33
CA THR A 269 -20.21 9.44 12.79
C THR A 269 -20.70 8.00 12.56
N PRO A 270 -21.30 7.31 13.55
CA PRO A 270 -21.88 5.98 13.34
C PRO A 270 -22.92 5.98 12.21
N GLY A 271 -22.86 5.01 11.30
CA GLY A 271 -23.91 4.77 10.31
C GLY A 271 -23.77 5.46 8.95
N ALA A 272 -22.62 6.06 8.60
CA ALA A 272 -22.37 6.51 7.24
C ALA A 272 -22.33 5.30 6.27
N GLU A 273 -23.38 5.16 5.45
CA GLU A 273 -23.44 4.16 4.38
C GLU A 273 -22.35 4.47 3.34
N GLY A 274 -21.63 3.42 2.89
CA GLY A 274 -20.59 3.56 1.87
C GLY A 274 -21.12 4.21 0.59
N ILE A 275 -20.24 4.94 -0.12
CA ILE A 275 -20.58 5.57 -1.39
C ILE A 275 -20.60 4.46 -2.47
N PRO A 276 -21.76 4.13 -3.06
CA PRO A 276 -21.87 2.97 -3.95
C PRO A 276 -20.99 3.06 -5.21
N SER A 277 -20.65 4.27 -5.64
CA SER A 277 -19.79 4.56 -6.80
C SER A 277 -18.32 4.77 -6.45
N ALA A 278 -17.93 4.69 -5.18
CA ALA A 278 -16.55 4.93 -4.79
C ALA A 278 -15.62 3.81 -5.26
N GLN A 279 -14.42 4.21 -5.67
CA GLN A 279 -13.30 3.33 -5.94
C GLN A 279 -12.43 3.26 -4.69
N LEU A 280 -11.98 2.07 -4.30
CA LEU A 280 -10.98 1.96 -3.26
C LEU A 280 -9.63 2.43 -3.80
N LEU A 281 -8.93 3.27 -3.04
CA LEU A 281 -7.54 3.63 -3.25
C LEU A 281 -6.68 2.97 -2.17
N ASN A 282 -5.49 2.56 -2.56
CA ASN A 282 -4.48 2.06 -1.63
C ASN A 282 -3.44 3.16 -1.35
N MET A 283 -3.58 3.85 -0.23
CA MET A 283 -2.59 4.84 0.22
C MET A 283 -1.62 4.18 1.19
N PHE A 284 -1.01 3.06 0.78
CA PHE A 284 0.05 2.36 1.52
C PHE A 284 -0.22 2.11 3.02
N GLY A 285 -1.32 1.41 3.32
CA GLY A 285 -1.67 1.04 4.71
C GLY A 285 -2.87 1.79 5.26
N VAL A 286 -3.31 2.85 4.57
CA VAL A 286 -4.58 3.53 4.82
C VAL A 286 -5.48 3.33 3.60
N PRO A 287 -6.56 2.53 3.70
CA PRO A 287 -7.54 2.43 2.62
C PRO A 287 -8.35 3.72 2.53
N ALA A 288 -8.61 4.17 1.30
CA ALA A 288 -9.38 5.38 1.04
C ALA A 288 -10.46 5.14 -0.01
N MET A 289 -11.53 5.91 0.04
CA MET A 289 -12.59 5.91 -0.96
C MET A 289 -12.42 7.13 -1.86
N TYR A 290 -12.28 6.89 -3.15
CA TYR A 290 -12.26 7.92 -4.19
C TYR A 290 -13.60 7.97 -4.91
N ASN A 291 -14.16 9.16 -5.06
CA ASN A 291 -15.37 9.39 -5.83
C ASN A 291 -15.17 10.56 -6.78
N HIS A 292 -15.56 10.38 -8.04
CA HIS A 292 -15.58 11.44 -9.04
C HIS A 292 -17.03 11.70 -9.45
N ALA A 293 -17.52 12.91 -9.22
CA ALA A 293 -18.93 13.24 -9.43
C ALA A 293 -19.25 13.36 -10.92
N THR A 294 -20.06 12.45 -11.44
CA THR A 294 -20.47 12.36 -12.85
C THR A 294 -20.98 13.69 -13.39
N GLY A 295 -20.42 14.14 -14.52
CA GLY A 295 -20.82 15.38 -15.18
C GLY A 295 -20.21 16.65 -14.56
N THR A 296 -19.28 16.51 -13.62
CA THR A 296 -18.53 17.61 -13.02
C THR A 296 -17.03 17.28 -13.01
N ASN A 297 -16.19 18.26 -12.68
CA ASN A 297 -14.76 18.01 -12.42
C ASN A 297 -14.46 17.73 -10.93
N VAL A 298 -15.49 17.57 -10.10
CA VAL A 298 -15.32 17.43 -8.65
C VAL A 298 -14.92 15.99 -8.31
N SER A 299 -13.80 15.88 -7.60
CA SER A 299 -13.25 14.65 -7.06
C SER A 299 -13.16 14.74 -5.54
N ASN A 300 -13.38 13.62 -4.87
CA ASN A 300 -13.27 13.48 -3.42
C ASN A 300 -12.48 12.23 -3.04
N ILE A 301 -11.58 12.35 -2.07
CA ILE A 301 -10.97 11.21 -1.36
C ILE A 301 -11.42 11.27 0.10
N THR A 302 -11.96 10.17 0.62
CA THR A 302 -12.33 10.03 2.02
C THR A 302 -11.57 8.87 2.65
N TRP A 303 -10.94 9.06 3.80
CA TRP A 303 -10.21 8.01 4.52
C TRP A 303 -10.36 8.16 6.02
N ILE A 304 -10.04 7.08 6.75
CA ILE A 304 -9.99 7.09 8.20
C ILE A 304 -8.57 6.76 8.63
N ASN A 305 -7.96 7.64 9.41
CA ASN A 305 -6.64 7.42 9.99
C ASN A 305 -6.66 7.76 11.48
N ASN A 306 -6.12 6.87 12.32
CA ASN A 306 -6.11 7.00 13.79
C ASN A 306 -7.46 7.40 14.42
N GLY A 307 -8.58 6.96 13.83
CA GLY A 307 -9.92 7.23 14.35
C GLY A 307 -10.50 8.59 13.97
N ILE A 308 -9.82 9.38 13.11
CA ILE A 308 -10.34 10.61 12.51
C ILE A 308 -10.72 10.32 11.05
N GLU A 309 -11.88 10.83 10.62
CA GLU A 309 -12.35 10.76 9.24
C GLU A 309 -11.93 12.03 8.50
N PHE A 310 -11.24 11.85 7.39
CA PHE A 310 -10.75 12.91 6.52
C PHE A 310 -11.52 12.91 5.21
N SER A 311 -11.82 14.10 4.69
CA SER A 311 -12.41 14.28 3.36
C SER A 311 -11.69 15.38 2.60
N LEU A 312 -11.08 15.03 1.47
CA LEU A 312 -10.33 15.93 0.60
C LEU A 312 -11.10 16.10 -0.72
N THR A 313 -11.55 17.32 -1.00
CA THR A 313 -12.35 17.64 -2.20
C THR A 313 -11.66 18.70 -3.04
N SER A 314 -11.61 18.49 -4.36
CA SER A 314 -11.13 19.47 -5.34
C SER A 314 -11.92 19.35 -6.64
N ASN A 315 -11.92 20.41 -7.44
CA ASN A 315 -12.46 20.43 -8.81
C ASN A 315 -11.41 20.72 -9.89
N ASP A 316 -10.14 20.90 -9.51
CA ASP A 316 -9.04 21.26 -10.42
C ASP A 316 -7.77 20.41 -10.22
N MET A 317 -7.77 19.48 -9.27
CA MET A 317 -6.68 18.53 -9.03
C MET A 317 -7.02 17.14 -9.56
N ASN A 318 -6.00 16.47 -10.12
CA ASN A 318 -6.13 15.08 -10.55
C ASN A 318 -5.97 14.09 -9.37
N LEU A 319 -6.26 12.81 -9.62
CA LEU A 319 -6.24 11.77 -8.59
C LEU A 319 -4.84 11.57 -7.95
N ASP A 320 -3.76 11.69 -8.71
CA ASP A 320 -2.40 11.50 -8.18
C ASP A 320 -2.06 12.65 -7.21
N GLN A 321 -2.37 13.89 -7.60
CA GLN A 321 -2.17 15.07 -6.75
C GLN A 321 -2.99 15.02 -5.46
N LEU A 322 -4.24 14.53 -5.52
CA LEU A 322 -5.08 14.35 -4.34
C LEU A 322 -4.54 13.25 -3.41
N GLN A 323 -3.98 12.17 -3.98
CA GLN A 323 -3.34 11.12 -3.18
C GLN A 323 -2.09 11.60 -2.48
N ASP A 324 -1.24 12.39 -3.15
CA ASP A 324 -0.03 12.96 -2.55
C ASP A 324 -0.39 13.81 -1.32
N ILE A 325 -1.37 14.72 -1.46
CA ILE A 325 -1.88 15.54 -0.34
C ILE A 325 -2.43 14.65 0.77
N ALA A 326 -3.26 13.65 0.46
CA ALA A 326 -3.84 12.77 1.47
C ALA A 326 -2.76 11.99 2.25
N ILE A 327 -1.76 11.44 1.56
CA ILE A 327 -0.63 10.70 2.16
C ILE A 327 0.20 11.62 3.06
N SER A 328 0.38 12.88 2.67
CA SER A 328 1.14 13.87 3.47
C SER A 328 0.54 14.12 4.87
N THR A 329 -0.75 13.80 5.07
CA THR A 329 -1.42 13.94 6.38
C THR A 329 -1.07 12.83 7.37
N PHE A 330 -0.60 11.66 6.92
CA PHE A 330 -0.52 10.47 7.77
C PHE A 330 0.45 10.60 8.94
N GLY A 331 1.53 11.36 8.75
CA GLY A 331 2.55 11.58 9.78
C GLY A 331 2.19 12.64 10.82
N GLN A 332 1.00 13.25 10.72
CA GLN A 332 0.60 14.40 11.53
C GLN A 332 -0.60 14.13 12.44
N VAL A 333 -1.30 13.02 12.24
CA VAL A 333 -2.52 12.68 13.01
C VAL A 333 -2.19 12.27 14.44
N GLY A 334 -2.73 12.99 15.43
CA GLY A 334 -2.52 12.75 16.86
C GLY A 334 -1.29 13.45 17.46
N LYS A 335 -0.86 14.56 16.85
CA LYS A 335 -0.06 15.57 17.56
C LYS A 335 -0.89 16.32 18.58
#